data_AF-A0A556UXP3-F1
#
_entry.id   AF-A0A556UXP3-F1
#
_cell.length_a   1.000
_cell.length_b   1.000
_cell.length_c   1.000
_cell.angle_alpha   90.00
_cell.angle_beta   90.00
_cell.angle_gamma   90.00
#
_symmetry.space_group_name_H-M   'P 1'
#
loop_
_entity.id
_entity.type
_entity.pdbx_description
1 polymer ?
#
loop_
_entity_poly.entity_id
_entity_poly.type
_entity_poly.pdbx_seq_one_letter_code
_entity_poly.pdbx_strand_id
1 'polypeptide(L)'
;MPPQTVDPEDGYEKFQIAEKYHGNWMKLYIDKNSSEVLSNMGKKLLKLYLEALQAMSAALSKQLGKYDMYSMMMGMNLILQVLVLLLLAMPEALSSTACVDVPVATTFLSLPFYLLVLLGSSVHVLVCTSSEASCYFCLLPWLLAFITIVFSSALFCSLVAMAAGRALKVNKKQPKTSSSEWTLSELDVLLLVGTFGHTLSLTSSSFVEEEHQTWYFLLNTLCLAVFQDVCRKYFREKKRPVEEEEESLPLTSTREEKTAFFSPVAELGVSAESEKWLALAAPLLTLACCRMLRSLNQTGVQWAHLPDLSHWLNSGDHKVFLSLLSILSLLLIFLLVQRHCSLVSKIALALGLLGVYSYRAAVGSVLLPWQHSSQTMSKGTGEAHFVYIFILGILFTGVKDLLRSQTMSSVMDGRCIKSRGLWEVYSGMVLLVALLFRAHNLPTLACCLLIQTLMAQFIWKRLHYDAAQTTIMHYWFGQAFFYFQGNSNNIATVDISVGFVGLESYVEAPAVFLTAFSTYAGPLLWACHLVCYLSSERDSSYCFALLRSIPAVFYIILVTVLRYHLFIWSVFSPKLLYEAMHTLITTAVCLFFSFMDQDLTKRP
;
A
#
# COMPACT_ATOMS: atom_id res chain seq x y z
N MET A 1 -8.07 18.71 38.74
CA MET A 1 -8.05 17.39 39.40
C MET A 1 -6.90 16.61 38.79
N PRO A 2 -5.87 16.25 39.58
CA PRO A 2 -4.82 15.36 39.10
C PRO A 2 -5.44 13.98 38.79
N PRO A 3 -4.93 13.25 37.78
CA PRO A 3 -5.41 11.90 37.50
C PRO A 3 -5.03 11.03 38.70
N GLN A 4 -6.03 10.49 39.38
CA GLN A 4 -5.82 9.49 40.43
C GLN A 4 -4.93 8.37 39.87
N THR A 5 -3.75 8.25 40.43
CA THR A 5 -2.92 7.07 40.30
C THR A 5 -3.68 5.95 40.98
N VAL A 6 -4.40 5.14 40.19
CA VAL A 6 -4.88 3.84 40.65
C VAL A 6 -3.63 3.02 40.96
N ASP A 7 -3.30 2.93 42.24
CA ASP A 7 -2.22 2.08 42.70
C ASP A 7 -2.57 0.61 42.41
N PRO A 8 -1.57 -0.23 42.08
CA PRO A 8 -1.79 -1.68 41.88
C PRO A 8 -2.49 -2.34 43.07
N GLU A 9 -2.47 -1.69 44.24
CA GLU A 9 -3.14 -2.11 45.47
C GLU A 9 -4.68 -1.99 45.41
N ASP A 10 -5.27 -1.03 44.70
CA ASP A 10 -6.74 -0.80 44.70
C ASP A 10 -7.52 -1.95 44.02
N GLY A 11 -7.02 -2.43 42.87
CA GLY A 11 -7.62 -3.58 42.19
C GLY A 11 -7.50 -4.87 43.00
N TYR A 12 -6.35 -5.06 43.66
CA TYR A 12 -6.09 -6.21 44.52
C TYR A 12 -6.91 -6.17 45.82
N GLU A 13 -7.08 -4.99 46.41
CA GLU A 13 -7.94 -4.79 47.60
C GLU A 13 -9.40 -5.10 47.29
N LYS A 14 -9.92 -4.63 46.14
CA LYS A 14 -11.27 -4.97 45.66
C LYS A 14 -11.45 -6.47 45.45
N PHE A 15 -10.42 -7.16 44.97
CA PHE A 15 -10.44 -8.63 44.86
C PHE A 15 -10.49 -9.31 46.23
N GLN A 16 -9.68 -8.87 47.20
CA GLN A 16 -9.73 -9.42 48.56
C GLN A 16 -11.08 -9.19 49.23
N ILE A 17 -11.71 -8.03 49.00
CA ILE A 17 -13.08 -7.76 49.46
C ILE A 17 -14.06 -8.72 48.78
N ALA A 18 -13.98 -8.88 47.45
CA ALA A 18 -14.84 -9.80 46.71
C ALA A 18 -14.72 -11.24 47.21
N GLU A 19 -13.50 -11.72 47.50
CA GLU A 19 -13.24 -13.05 48.06
C GLU A 19 -13.90 -13.25 49.43
N LYS A 20 -13.80 -12.26 50.33
CA LYS A 20 -14.48 -12.30 51.64
C LYS A 20 -16.00 -12.33 51.50
N TYR A 21 -16.56 -11.53 50.60
CA TYR A 21 -18.00 -11.53 50.31
C TYR A 21 -18.45 -12.85 49.66
N HIS A 22 -17.61 -13.47 48.83
CA HIS A 22 -17.86 -14.78 48.24
C HIS A 22 -17.96 -15.85 49.32
N GLY A 23 -17.02 -15.87 50.27
CA GLY A 23 -17.05 -16.81 51.40
C GLY A 23 -18.34 -16.69 52.22
N ASN A 24 -18.82 -15.48 52.47
CA ASN A 24 -20.08 -15.24 53.16
C ASN A 24 -21.30 -15.67 52.33
N TRP A 25 -21.26 -15.46 51.02
CA TRP A 25 -22.30 -15.92 50.10
C TRP A 25 -22.39 -17.44 50.06
N MET A 26 -21.26 -18.13 50.03
CA MET A 26 -21.18 -19.59 50.05
C MET A 26 -21.74 -20.18 51.35
N LYS A 27 -21.48 -19.55 52.51
CA LYS A 27 -22.09 -19.98 53.79
C LYS A 27 -23.61 -19.85 53.77
N LEU A 28 -24.14 -18.70 53.32
CA LEU A 28 -25.59 -18.49 53.20
C LEU A 28 -26.26 -19.41 52.18
N TYR A 29 -25.54 -19.76 51.10
CA TYR A 29 -25.99 -20.74 50.12
C TYR A 29 -26.14 -22.13 50.75
N ILE A 30 -25.16 -22.56 51.55
CA ILE A 30 -25.16 -23.84 52.26
C ILE A 30 -26.27 -23.87 53.34
N ASP A 31 -26.48 -22.76 54.04
CA ASP A 31 -27.47 -22.64 55.13
C ASP A 31 -28.94 -22.53 54.65
N LYS A 32 -29.21 -22.64 53.33
CA LYS A 32 -30.55 -22.56 52.70
C LYS A 32 -31.35 -21.31 53.08
N ASN A 33 -30.67 -20.18 53.29
CA ASN A 33 -31.34 -18.93 53.63
C ASN A 33 -32.11 -18.32 52.43
N SER A 34 -33.05 -17.40 52.68
CA SER A 34 -34.00 -16.85 51.71
C SER A 34 -33.37 -16.50 50.34
N SER A 35 -33.97 -17.03 49.26
CA SER A 35 -33.44 -16.98 47.88
C SER A 35 -33.19 -15.57 47.35
N GLU A 36 -33.95 -14.57 47.83
CA GLU A 36 -33.85 -13.18 47.39
C GLU A 36 -32.59 -12.48 47.94
N VAL A 37 -32.25 -12.70 49.21
CA VAL A 37 -31.01 -12.18 49.83
C VAL A 37 -29.78 -12.76 49.13
N LEU A 38 -29.84 -14.06 48.84
CA LEU A 38 -28.78 -14.78 48.14
C LEU A 38 -28.60 -14.28 46.70
N SER A 39 -29.69 -14.00 46.00
CA SER A 39 -29.67 -13.43 44.64
C SER A 39 -29.08 -12.00 44.63
N ASN A 40 -29.53 -11.14 45.55
CA ASN A 40 -29.04 -9.77 45.64
C ASN A 40 -27.56 -9.70 46.03
N MET A 41 -27.12 -10.56 46.95
CA MET A 41 -25.71 -10.66 47.32
C MET A 41 -24.87 -11.26 46.20
N GLY A 42 -25.41 -12.21 45.43
CA GLY A 42 -24.75 -12.74 44.22
C GLY A 42 -24.56 -11.69 43.13
N LYS A 43 -25.56 -10.83 42.88
CA LYS A 43 -25.44 -9.69 41.95
C LYS A 43 -24.36 -8.71 42.41
N LYS A 44 -24.31 -8.40 43.71
CA LYS A 44 -23.28 -7.52 44.31
C LYS A 44 -21.88 -8.15 44.19
N LEU A 45 -21.77 -9.47 44.40
CA LEU A 45 -20.53 -10.22 44.27
C LEU A 45 -20.01 -10.19 42.82
N LEU A 46 -20.86 -10.47 41.85
CA LEU A 46 -20.52 -10.40 40.43
C LEU A 46 -20.01 -9.01 40.07
N LYS A 47 -20.69 -7.96 40.53
CA LYS A 47 -20.27 -6.58 40.32
C LYS A 47 -18.88 -6.30 40.90
N LEU A 48 -18.61 -6.74 42.13
CA LEU A 48 -17.31 -6.55 42.79
C LEU A 48 -16.18 -7.27 42.04
N TYR A 49 -16.40 -8.49 41.56
CA TYR A 49 -15.39 -9.19 40.75
C TYR A 49 -15.13 -8.49 39.40
N LEU A 50 -16.17 -7.99 38.73
CA LEU A 50 -16.02 -7.23 37.49
C LEU A 50 -15.25 -5.92 37.73
N GLU A 51 -15.58 -5.19 38.80
CA GLU A 51 -14.88 -3.95 39.18
C GLU A 51 -13.41 -4.22 39.55
N ALA A 52 -13.13 -5.30 40.28
CA ALA A 52 -11.76 -5.71 40.63
C ALA A 52 -10.96 -6.09 39.38
N LEU A 53 -11.55 -6.87 38.47
CA LEU A 53 -10.91 -7.31 37.23
C LEU A 53 -10.63 -6.13 36.29
N GLN A 54 -11.55 -5.17 36.18
CA GLN A 54 -11.34 -3.92 35.45
C GLN A 54 -10.20 -3.09 36.05
N ALA A 55 -10.17 -2.93 37.38
CA ALA A 55 -9.15 -2.15 38.07
C ALA A 55 -7.75 -2.78 37.93
N MET A 56 -7.63 -4.10 38.12
CA MET A 56 -6.37 -4.83 37.93
C MET A 56 -5.91 -4.79 36.47
N SER A 57 -6.81 -4.99 35.51
CA SER A 57 -6.48 -4.86 34.09
C SER A 57 -5.96 -3.45 33.76
N ALA A 58 -6.61 -2.40 34.27
CA ALA A 58 -6.19 -1.03 34.05
C ALA A 58 -4.82 -0.72 34.69
N ALA A 59 -4.57 -1.21 35.91
CA ALA A 59 -3.29 -1.05 36.59
C ALA A 59 -2.17 -1.79 35.84
N LEU A 60 -2.41 -3.02 35.40
CA LEU A 60 -1.45 -3.81 34.62
C LEU A 60 -1.14 -3.12 33.28
N SER A 61 -2.16 -2.66 32.54
CA SER A 61 -1.99 -1.89 31.31
C SER A 61 -1.19 -0.60 31.52
N LYS A 62 -1.34 0.06 32.67
CA LYS A 62 -0.61 1.28 33.02
C LYS A 62 0.84 1.00 33.44
N GLN A 63 1.11 -0.15 34.08
CA GLN A 63 2.46 -0.56 34.47
C GLN A 63 3.27 -1.14 33.31
N LEU A 64 2.64 -1.84 32.38
CA LEU A 64 3.30 -2.45 31.20
C LEU A 64 3.72 -1.43 30.13
N GLY A 65 3.14 -0.23 30.11
CA GLY A 65 3.39 0.79 29.08
C GLY A 65 3.84 2.13 29.63
N LYS A 66 5.16 2.37 29.67
CA LYS A 66 5.71 3.73 29.75
C LYS A 66 5.76 4.32 28.34
N TYR A 67 4.84 5.24 28.03
CA TYR A 67 4.78 5.91 26.74
C TYR A 67 5.45 7.28 26.81
N ASP A 68 6.32 7.58 25.85
CA ASP A 68 6.86 8.92 25.65
C ASP A 68 5.83 9.80 24.94
N MET A 69 4.92 10.36 25.73
CA MET A 69 3.84 11.20 25.23
C MET A 69 4.35 12.41 24.46
N TYR A 70 5.47 13.00 24.89
CA TYR A 70 5.98 14.20 24.25
C TYR A 70 6.48 13.91 22.82
N SER A 71 7.31 12.88 22.66
CA SER A 71 7.80 12.46 21.33
C SER A 71 6.66 11.99 20.42
N MET A 72 5.70 11.23 20.97
CA MET A 72 4.53 10.78 20.21
C MET A 72 3.68 11.97 19.72
N MET A 73 3.46 13.00 20.55
CA MET A 73 2.65 14.16 20.17
C MET A 73 3.36 15.03 19.12
N MET A 74 4.69 15.21 19.26
CA MET A 74 5.48 15.96 18.27
C MET A 74 5.48 15.25 16.92
N GLY A 75 5.68 13.93 16.89
CA GLY A 75 5.62 13.14 15.65
C GLY A 75 4.24 13.19 15.00
N MET A 76 3.17 13.03 15.79
CA MET A 76 1.80 13.12 15.30
C MET A 76 1.48 14.51 14.72
N ASN A 77 1.93 15.58 15.37
CA ASN A 77 1.74 16.95 14.89
C ASN A 77 2.40 17.18 13.53
N LEU A 78 3.66 16.75 13.36
CA LEU A 78 4.39 16.87 12.08
C LEU A 78 3.68 16.11 10.95
N ILE A 79 3.28 14.87 11.21
CA ILE A 79 2.62 14.02 10.21
C ILE A 79 1.26 14.61 9.80
N LEU A 80 0.50 15.15 10.76
CA LEU A 80 -0.76 15.83 10.49
C LEU A 80 -0.54 17.11 9.65
N GLN A 81 0.50 17.90 9.96
CA GLN A 81 0.86 19.08 9.16
C GLN A 81 1.16 18.71 7.70
N VAL A 82 1.91 17.63 7.47
CA VAL A 82 2.23 17.14 6.11
C VAL A 82 0.98 16.66 5.38
N LEU A 83 0.07 15.95 6.05
CA LEU A 83 -1.20 15.55 5.43
C LEU A 83 -2.05 16.77 5.03
N VAL A 84 -2.18 17.76 5.91
CA VAL A 84 -2.94 18.98 5.61
C VAL A 84 -2.26 19.75 4.47
N LEU A 85 -0.93 19.76 4.39
CA LEU A 85 -0.18 20.32 3.27
C LEU A 85 -0.55 19.63 1.96
N LEU A 86 -0.57 18.29 1.92
CA LEU A 86 -0.95 17.54 0.72
C LEU A 86 -2.40 17.80 0.33
N LEU A 87 -3.33 17.78 1.29
CA LEU A 87 -4.77 18.07 1.05
C LEU A 87 -4.98 19.48 0.53
N LEU A 88 -4.25 20.46 1.09
CA LEU A 88 -4.25 21.80 0.56
C LEU A 88 -3.61 21.80 -0.83
N ALA A 89 -2.47 21.19 -1.08
CA ALA A 89 -1.85 21.19 -2.41
C ALA A 89 -2.74 20.60 -3.54
N MET A 90 -3.67 19.68 -3.24
CA MET A 90 -4.45 18.95 -4.25
C MET A 90 -5.08 19.78 -5.38
N PRO A 91 -5.98 20.75 -5.14
CA PRO A 91 -6.62 21.49 -6.24
C PRO A 91 -5.62 22.28 -7.11
N GLU A 92 -4.47 22.67 -6.57
CA GLU A 92 -3.40 23.33 -7.32
C GLU A 92 -2.55 22.30 -8.07
N ALA A 93 -2.33 21.12 -7.49
CA ALA A 93 -1.66 19.99 -8.12
C ALA A 93 -2.45 19.41 -9.30
N LEU A 94 -3.78 19.36 -9.22
CA LEU A 94 -4.69 18.94 -10.29
C LEU A 94 -4.99 20.06 -11.32
N SER A 95 -4.43 21.26 -11.12
CA SER A 95 -4.61 22.34 -12.09
C SER A 95 -3.67 22.18 -13.28
N SER A 96 -4.06 22.68 -14.46
CA SER A 96 -3.26 22.58 -15.68
C SER A 96 -1.86 23.21 -15.58
N THR A 97 -1.65 24.11 -14.61
CA THR A 97 -0.36 24.75 -14.33
C THR A 97 0.56 23.93 -13.43
N ALA A 98 0.03 22.95 -12.68
CA ALA A 98 0.74 21.98 -11.83
C ALA A 98 1.92 22.54 -11.00
N CYS A 99 1.81 23.80 -10.55
CA CYS A 99 2.79 24.46 -9.68
C CYS A 99 2.12 24.72 -8.33
N VAL A 100 2.60 24.03 -7.29
CA VAL A 100 2.15 24.25 -5.91
C VAL A 100 3.07 25.31 -5.31
N ASP A 101 2.61 26.57 -5.31
CA ASP A 101 3.34 27.67 -4.72
C ASP A 101 3.17 27.66 -3.20
N VAL A 102 4.05 26.94 -2.51
CA VAL A 102 4.08 26.98 -1.03
C VAL A 102 4.73 28.30 -0.60
N PRO A 103 4.05 29.16 0.18
CA PRO A 103 4.54 30.48 0.57
C PRO A 103 5.59 30.43 1.68
N VAL A 104 6.68 29.68 1.47
CA VAL A 104 7.73 29.44 2.46
C VAL A 104 8.52 30.71 2.75
N ALA A 105 8.85 31.50 1.72
CA ALA A 105 9.65 32.72 1.89
C ALA A 105 8.92 33.80 2.70
N THR A 106 7.64 34.04 2.42
CA THR A 106 6.82 35.01 3.17
C THR A 106 6.54 34.54 4.60
N THR A 107 6.54 33.23 4.83
CA THR A 107 6.38 32.64 6.16
C THR A 107 7.53 32.99 7.11
N PHE A 108 8.79 32.91 6.63
CA PHE A 108 9.97 33.25 7.45
C PHE A 108 10.03 34.72 7.87
N LEU A 109 9.31 35.62 7.17
CA LEU A 109 9.23 37.04 7.51
C LEU A 109 8.04 37.36 8.45
N SER A 110 7.19 36.38 8.76
CA SER A 110 5.98 36.62 9.55
C SER A 110 6.27 36.65 11.06
N LEU A 111 5.71 37.63 11.78
CA LEU A 111 5.72 37.67 13.25
C LEU A 111 5.20 36.37 13.93
N PRO A 112 4.09 35.73 13.48
CA PRO A 112 3.61 34.50 14.10
C PRO A 112 4.61 33.34 14.04
N PHE A 113 5.46 33.28 13.01
CA PHE A 113 6.49 32.26 12.91
C PHE A 113 7.49 32.35 14.08
N TYR A 114 8.06 33.53 14.33
CA TYR A 114 9.02 33.72 15.44
C TYR A 114 8.38 33.47 16.81
N LEU A 115 7.11 33.86 17.00
CA LEU A 115 6.38 33.60 18.24
C LEU A 115 6.14 32.10 18.47
N LEU A 116 5.80 31.34 17.42
CA LEU A 116 5.64 29.89 17.50
C LEU A 116 6.96 29.17 17.78
N VAL A 117 8.06 29.62 17.17
CA VAL A 117 9.41 29.08 17.45
C VAL A 117 9.79 29.33 18.91
N LEU A 118 9.56 30.54 19.43
CA LEU A 118 9.83 30.87 20.82
C LEU A 118 8.97 30.02 21.77
N LEU A 119 7.67 29.89 21.47
CA LEU A 119 6.74 29.08 22.24
C LEU A 119 7.17 27.60 22.25
N GLY A 120 7.40 27.01 21.08
CA GLY A 120 7.83 25.61 20.96
C GLY A 120 9.17 25.35 21.67
N SER A 121 10.11 26.28 21.57
CA SER A 121 11.38 26.23 22.30
C SER A 121 11.17 26.28 23.82
N SER A 122 10.29 27.18 24.30
CA SER A 122 9.98 27.28 25.72
C SER A 122 9.32 26.02 26.27
N VAL A 123 8.40 25.42 25.52
CA VAL A 123 7.75 24.15 25.86
C VAL A 123 8.77 23.02 25.89
N HIS A 124 9.68 22.96 24.92
CA HIS A 124 10.73 21.94 24.89
C HIS A 124 11.66 22.03 26.10
N VAL A 125 12.15 23.23 26.44
CA VAL A 125 12.96 23.46 27.64
C VAL A 125 12.20 23.05 28.90
N LEU A 126 10.93 23.46 29.02
CA LEU A 126 10.10 23.13 30.18
C LEU A 126 9.91 21.61 30.34
N VAL A 127 9.60 20.89 29.27
CA VAL A 127 9.39 19.44 29.33
C VAL A 127 10.69 18.69 29.62
N CYS A 128 11.80 19.07 28.99
CA CYS A 128 13.08 18.40 29.17
C CYS A 128 13.74 18.70 30.53
N THR A 129 13.31 19.77 31.23
CA THR A 129 13.78 20.09 32.59
C THR A 129 12.85 19.59 33.70
N SER A 130 11.57 19.35 33.41
CA SER A 130 10.57 18.92 34.40
C SER A 130 10.33 17.41 34.44
N SER A 131 10.63 16.68 33.36
CA SER A 131 10.35 15.24 33.31
C SER A 131 11.41 14.44 34.07
N GLU A 132 10.97 13.67 35.08
CA GLU A 132 11.81 12.67 35.77
C GLU A 132 12.16 11.47 34.87
N ALA A 133 11.44 11.28 33.76
CA ALA A 133 11.64 10.21 32.79
C ALA A 133 12.24 10.75 31.48
N SER A 134 13.25 10.06 30.93
CA SER A 134 13.93 10.45 29.71
C SER A 134 13.04 10.28 28.46
N CYS A 135 12.49 11.38 27.93
CA CYS A 135 11.86 11.41 26.61
C CYS A 135 12.91 11.32 25.48
N TYR A 136 12.61 10.58 24.41
CA TYR A 136 13.45 10.46 23.21
C TYR A 136 13.73 11.82 22.57
N PHE A 137 12.72 12.68 22.41
CA PHE A 137 12.91 14.00 21.81
C PHE A 137 13.82 14.92 22.65
N CYS A 138 13.89 14.72 23.97
CA CYS A 138 14.82 15.42 24.85
C CYS A 138 16.24 14.84 24.85
N LEU A 139 16.41 13.59 24.39
CA LEU A 139 17.72 12.94 24.21
C LEU A 139 18.41 13.35 22.91
N LEU A 140 17.67 13.92 21.96
CA LEU A 140 18.25 14.43 20.72
C LEU A 140 19.19 15.61 20.97
N PRO A 141 20.21 15.83 20.12
CA PRO A 141 20.99 17.04 20.17
C PRO A 141 20.08 18.27 20.09
N TRP A 142 20.29 19.25 20.98
CA TRP A 142 19.48 20.48 21.06
C TRP A 142 19.31 21.16 19.70
N LEU A 143 20.35 21.16 18.86
CA LEU A 143 20.29 21.67 17.49
C LEU A 143 19.20 20.98 16.66
N LEU A 144 19.14 19.65 16.70
CA LEU A 144 18.16 18.87 15.93
C LEU A 144 16.74 19.11 16.46
N ALA A 145 16.56 19.17 17.78
CA ALA A 145 15.29 19.52 18.40
C ALA A 145 14.81 20.91 17.95
N PHE A 146 15.67 21.93 18.01
CA PHE A 146 15.32 23.27 17.52
C PHE A 146 15.03 23.31 16.02
N ILE A 147 15.78 22.58 15.18
CA ILE A 147 15.50 22.48 13.74
C ILE A 147 14.09 21.92 13.52
N THR A 148 13.69 20.87 14.24
CA THR A 148 12.34 20.30 14.10
C THR A 148 11.23 21.26 14.56
N ILE A 149 11.46 22.03 15.63
CA ILE A 149 10.52 23.05 16.11
C ILE A 149 10.37 24.18 15.09
N VAL A 150 11.49 24.64 14.52
CA VAL A 150 11.52 25.67 13.47
C VAL A 150 10.79 25.18 12.22
N PHE A 151 11.06 23.95 11.79
CA PHE A 151 10.40 23.33 10.64
C PHE A 151 8.89 23.20 10.86
N SER A 152 8.45 22.69 12.02
CA SER A 152 7.03 22.58 12.36
C SER A 152 6.34 23.95 12.39
N SER A 153 7.00 24.97 12.95
CA SER A 153 6.46 26.33 13.01
C SER A 153 6.34 26.97 11.62
N ALA A 154 7.34 26.76 10.75
CA ALA A 154 7.31 27.22 9.36
C ALA A 154 6.19 26.53 8.56
N LEU A 155 6.05 25.21 8.71
CA LEU A 155 4.96 24.48 8.06
C LEU A 155 3.60 24.98 8.54
N PHE A 156 3.39 25.13 9.84
CA PHE A 156 2.13 25.61 10.39
C PHE A 156 1.74 26.99 9.84
N CYS A 157 2.68 27.95 9.82
CA CYS A 157 2.42 29.26 9.24
C CYS A 157 2.12 29.20 7.73
N SER A 158 2.82 28.34 6.99
CA SER A 158 2.54 28.12 5.56
C SER A 158 1.13 27.55 5.34
N LEU A 159 0.71 26.59 6.17
CA LEU A 159 -0.64 26.01 6.13
C LEU A 159 -1.72 27.07 6.40
N VAL A 160 -1.52 27.91 7.42
CA VAL A 160 -2.44 29.00 7.76
C VAL A 160 -2.53 30.00 6.60
N ALA A 161 -1.40 30.37 6.00
CA ALA A 161 -1.37 31.28 4.85
C ALA A 161 -2.13 30.71 3.63
N MET A 162 -1.92 29.43 3.30
CA MET A 162 -2.64 28.77 2.21
C MET A 162 -4.15 28.66 2.50
N ALA A 163 -4.53 28.28 3.73
CA ALA A 163 -5.92 28.19 4.14
C ALA A 163 -6.63 29.55 4.10
N ALA A 164 -5.97 30.61 4.61
CA ALA A 164 -6.49 31.97 4.55
C ALA A 164 -6.63 32.47 3.10
N GLY A 165 -5.63 32.21 2.25
CA GLY A 165 -5.67 32.54 0.83
C GLY A 165 -6.87 31.90 0.11
N ARG A 166 -7.21 30.66 0.47
CA ARG A 166 -8.39 29.97 -0.08
C ARG A 166 -9.70 30.52 0.45
N ALA A 167 -9.80 30.76 1.75
CA ALA A 167 -10.99 31.37 2.34
C ALA A 167 -11.29 32.75 1.70
N LEU A 168 -10.25 33.54 1.44
CA LEU A 168 -10.35 34.83 0.75
C LEU A 168 -10.76 34.69 -0.73
N LYS A 169 -10.24 33.69 -1.45
CA LYS A 169 -10.65 33.40 -2.84
C LYS A 169 -12.11 32.95 -2.94
N VAL A 170 -12.59 32.14 -1.99
CA VAL A 170 -14.00 31.71 -1.91
C VAL A 170 -14.94 32.90 -1.67
N ASN A 171 -14.53 33.89 -0.87
CA ASN A 171 -15.35 35.08 -0.60
C ASN A 171 -15.37 36.11 -1.75
N LYS A 172 -14.37 36.12 -2.63
CA LYS A 172 -14.36 36.94 -3.85
C LYS A 172 -14.99 36.15 -5.00
N LYS A 173 -16.33 36.17 -5.09
CA LYS A 173 -17.13 35.55 -6.17
C LYS A 173 -16.45 35.66 -7.55
N GLN A 174 -16.09 34.52 -8.16
CA GLN A 174 -16.04 34.42 -9.61
C GLN A 174 -17.46 34.56 -10.19
N PRO A 175 -17.64 35.15 -11.39
CA PRO A 175 -18.91 35.10 -12.08
C PRO A 175 -19.28 33.63 -12.32
N LYS A 176 -20.57 33.31 -12.25
CA LYS A 176 -21.12 31.98 -12.54
C LYS A 176 -20.72 31.57 -13.97
N THR A 177 -19.55 30.94 -14.13
CA THR A 177 -19.35 29.97 -15.19
C THR A 177 -20.11 28.73 -14.76
N SER A 178 -20.92 28.21 -15.67
CA SER A 178 -21.76 27.01 -15.55
C SER A 178 -21.25 26.04 -14.48
N SER A 179 -22.06 25.82 -13.45
CA SER A 179 -21.89 24.68 -12.55
C SER A 179 -21.83 23.43 -13.41
N SER A 180 -20.62 22.95 -13.68
CA SER A 180 -20.39 21.55 -13.99
C SER A 180 -20.90 20.82 -12.76
N GLU A 181 -22.13 20.31 -12.83
CA GLU A 181 -22.61 19.34 -11.86
C GLU A 181 -21.56 18.24 -11.82
N TRP A 182 -20.84 18.12 -10.70
CA TRP A 182 -19.99 16.97 -10.42
C TRP A 182 -20.91 15.75 -10.35
N THR A 183 -21.18 15.17 -11.50
CA THR A 183 -21.93 13.94 -11.63
C THR A 183 -20.98 12.81 -11.26
N LEU A 184 -20.92 12.52 -9.96
CA LEU A 184 -20.13 11.40 -9.45
C LEU A 184 -20.62 10.11 -10.12
N SER A 185 -19.71 9.40 -10.79
CA SER A 185 -20.04 8.08 -11.34
C SER A 185 -20.33 7.11 -10.19
N GLU A 186 -21.17 6.10 -10.44
CA GLU A 186 -21.37 4.98 -9.49
C GLU A 186 -20.03 4.38 -9.05
N LEU A 187 -19.05 4.33 -9.95
CA LEU A 187 -17.69 3.85 -9.66
C LEU A 187 -16.91 4.81 -8.75
N ASP A 188 -17.06 6.13 -8.91
CA ASP A 188 -16.40 7.11 -8.03
C ASP A 188 -16.90 6.98 -6.60
N VAL A 189 -18.21 6.83 -6.43
CA VAL A 189 -18.83 6.60 -5.12
C VAL A 189 -18.28 5.31 -4.53
N LEU A 190 -18.19 4.22 -5.30
CA LEU A 190 -17.64 2.96 -4.82
C LEU A 190 -16.19 3.09 -4.36
N LEU A 191 -15.33 3.73 -5.15
CA LEU A 191 -13.91 3.91 -4.85
C LEU A 191 -13.71 4.82 -3.63
N LEU A 192 -14.47 5.91 -3.50
CA LEU A 192 -14.41 6.81 -2.35
C LEU A 192 -14.96 6.17 -1.08
N VAL A 193 -16.13 5.53 -1.15
CA VAL A 193 -16.73 4.84 0.00
C VAL A 193 -15.86 3.66 0.42
N GLY A 194 -15.27 2.93 -0.51
CA GLY A 194 -14.37 1.81 -0.20
C GLY A 194 -13.06 2.25 0.47
N THR A 195 -12.43 3.32 -0.02
CA THR A 195 -11.19 3.87 0.60
C THR A 195 -11.46 4.46 1.97
N PHE A 196 -12.55 5.20 2.13
CA PHE A 196 -12.97 5.72 3.43
C PHE A 196 -13.40 4.59 4.39
N GLY A 197 -14.14 3.61 3.89
CA GLY A 197 -14.58 2.43 4.65
C GLY A 197 -13.41 1.59 5.16
N HIS A 198 -12.36 1.39 4.36
CA HIS A 198 -11.11 0.78 4.83
C HIS A 198 -10.49 1.58 5.96
N THR A 199 -10.37 2.91 5.80
CA THR A 199 -9.80 3.78 6.84
C THR A 199 -10.58 3.66 8.16
N LEU A 200 -11.91 3.66 8.09
CA LEU A 200 -12.76 3.45 9.27
C LEU A 200 -12.64 2.04 9.87
N SER A 201 -12.43 1.02 9.04
CA SER A 201 -12.28 -0.36 9.53
C SER A 201 -11.09 -0.52 10.48
N LEU A 202 -10.04 0.29 10.32
CA LEU A 202 -8.86 0.29 11.20
C LEU A 202 -9.17 0.69 12.65
N THR A 203 -10.39 1.17 12.94
CA THR A 203 -10.81 1.49 14.31
C THR A 203 -11.00 0.28 15.22
N SER A 204 -11.19 -0.91 14.64
CA SER A 204 -11.34 -2.14 15.41
C SER A 204 -10.10 -3.01 15.30
N SER A 205 -9.63 -3.49 16.46
CA SER A 205 -8.51 -4.45 16.51
C SER A 205 -8.76 -5.71 15.67
N SER A 206 -10.00 -6.22 15.61
CA SER A 206 -10.33 -7.40 14.79
C SER A 206 -10.21 -7.16 13.29
N PHE A 207 -10.59 -5.96 12.82
CA PHE A 207 -10.47 -5.57 11.42
C PHE A 207 -9.02 -5.24 11.04
N VAL A 208 -8.20 -4.79 12.00
CA VAL A 208 -6.75 -4.64 11.79
C VAL A 208 -6.06 -6.00 11.69
N GLU A 209 -6.44 -6.96 12.53
CA GLU A 209 -5.91 -8.32 12.49
C GLU A 209 -6.27 -9.03 11.17
N GLU A 210 -7.54 -8.93 10.75
CA GLU A 210 -8.09 -9.58 9.56
C GLU A 210 -8.25 -8.62 8.37
N GLU A 211 -7.36 -7.62 8.25
CA GLU A 211 -7.46 -6.56 7.23
C GLU A 211 -7.48 -7.08 5.79
N HIS A 212 -6.84 -8.23 5.55
CA HIS A 212 -6.87 -8.92 4.27
C HIS A 212 -8.30 -9.22 3.80
N GLN A 213 -9.24 -9.52 4.71
CA GLN A 213 -10.64 -9.74 4.35
C GLN A 213 -11.30 -8.47 3.81
N THR A 214 -10.98 -7.31 4.40
CA THR A 214 -11.46 -6.00 3.92
C THR A 214 -10.98 -5.76 2.49
N TRP A 215 -9.69 -5.98 2.21
CA TRP A 215 -9.15 -5.81 0.85
C TRP A 215 -9.72 -6.82 -0.14
N TYR A 216 -9.91 -8.08 0.25
CA TYR A 216 -10.54 -9.08 -0.61
C TYR A 216 -11.99 -8.74 -0.92
N PHE A 217 -12.75 -8.21 0.05
CA PHE A 217 -14.11 -7.75 -0.15
C PHE A 217 -14.16 -6.55 -1.12
N LEU A 218 -13.33 -5.53 -0.89
CA LEU A 218 -13.24 -4.35 -1.76
C LEU A 218 -12.84 -4.74 -3.19
N LEU A 219 -11.86 -5.62 -3.35
CA LEU A 219 -11.39 -6.05 -4.66
C LEU A 219 -12.45 -6.85 -5.42
N ASN A 220 -13.13 -7.79 -4.77
CA ASN A 220 -14.20 -8.56 -5.41
C ASN A 220 -15.34 -7.64 -5.85
N THR A 221 -15.71 -6.68 -4.99
CA THR A 221 -16.75 -5.68 -5.30
C THR A 221 -16.34 -4.81 -6.48
N LEU A 222 -15.07 -4.39 -6.53
CA LEU A 222 -14.52 -3.64 -7.66
C LEU A 222 -14.60 -4.44 -8.98
N CYS A 223 -14.17 -5.71 -8.98
CA CYS A 223 -14.25 -6.55 -10.17
C CYS A 223 -15.69 -6.75 -10.66
N LEU A 224 -16.66 -6.91 -9.75
CA LEU A 224 -18.08 -7.00 -10.10
C LEU A 224 -18.63 -5.67 -10.65
N ALA A 225 -18.24 -4.54 -10.06
CA ALA A 225 -18.63 -3.22 -10.55
C ALA A 225 -18.06 -2.93 -11.94
N VAL A 226 -16.78 -3.25 -12.17
CA VAL A 226 -16.14 -3.15 -13.50
C VAL A 226 -16.82 -4.08 -14.50
N PHE A 227 -17.14 -5.32 -14.11
CA PHE A 227 -17.90 -6.25 -14.96
C PHE A 227 -19.27 -5.68 -15.35
N GLN A 228 -19.97 -5.06 -14.41
CA GLN A 228 -21.24 -4.39 -14.68
C GLN A 228 -21.07 -3.18 -15.62
N ASP A 229 -20.02 -2.38 -15.45
CA ASP A 229 -19.74 -1.24 -16.32
C ASP A 229 -19.40 -1.69 -17.75
N VAL A 230 -18.59 -2.74 -17.91
CA VAL A 230 -18.31 -3.39 -19.19
C VAL A 230 -19.61 -3.90 -19.84
N CYS A 231 -20.48 -4.58 -19.08
CA CYS A 231 -21.79 -5.02 -19.57
C CYS A 231 -22.63 -3.84 -20.08
N ARG A 232 -22.72 -2.76 -19.30
CA ARG A 232 -23.51 -1.57 -19.65
C ARG A 232 -22.98 -0.91 -20.92
N LYS A 233 -21.67 -0.67 -21.02
CA LYS A 233 -21.09 0.05 -22.17
C LYS A 233 -21.14 -0.79 -23.46
N TYR A 234 -20.75 -2.06 -23.42
CA TYR A 234 -20.65 -2.87 -24.63
C TYR A 234 -21.98 -3.46 -25.14
N PHE A 235 -22.93 -3.74 -24.26
CA PHE A 235 -24.16 -4.47 -24.63
C PHE A 235 -25.44 -3.63 -24.58
N ARG A 236 -25.44 -2.46 -23.95
CA ARG A 236 -26.64 -1.58 -23.85
C ARG A 236 -26.79 -0.63 -25.05
N GLU A 237 -25.73 -0.31 -25.79
CA GLU A 237 -25.79 0.56 -26.97
C GLU A 237 -26.57 -0.03 -28.16
N LYS A 238 -26.92 -1.33 -28.13
CA LYS A 238 -27.71 -1.97 -29.20
C LYS A 238 -29.20 -1.61 -29.18
N LYS A 239 -29.64 -0.67 -28.33
CA LYS A 239 -31.06 -0.33 -28.07
C LYS A 239 -31.44 1.13 -28.41
N ARG A 240 -30.74 1.77 -29.34
CA ARG A 240 -31.32 2.91 -30.09
C ARG A 240 -31.74 2.41 -31.47
N PRO A 241 -33.05 2.18 -31.73
CA PRO A 241 -33.50 1.90 -33.07
C PRO A 241 -33.39 3.18 -33.90
N VAL A 242 -32.97 2.96 -35.13
CA VAL A 242 -33.06 3.83 -36.29
C VAL A 242 -34.44 4.47 -36.36
N GLU A 243 -34.50 5.79 -36.33
CA GLU A 243 -35.52 6.61 -37.00
C GLU A 243 -34.98 8.06 -37.03
N GLU A 244 -35.22 8.73 -38.15
CA GLU A 244 -34.70 10.03 -38.59
C GLU A 244 -33.31 10.01 -39.29
N GLU A 245 -33.26 9.33 -40.44
CA GLU A 245 -32.59 9.89 -41.61
C GLU A 245 -33.60 10.78 -42.35
N GLU A 246 -33.21 12.04 -42.61
CA GLU A 246 -33.39 12.82 -43.85
C GLU A 246 -33.52 14.32 -43.54
N GLU A 247 -32.42 15.08 -43.72
CA GLU A 247 -32.37 16.19 -44.68
C GLU A 247 -31.02 16.98 -44.62
N SER A 248 -30.52 17.31 -45.81
CA SER A 248 -29.45 18.27 -46.17
C SER A 248 -27.98 17.80 -46.24
N LEU A 249 -27.69 17.15 -47.38
CA LEU A 249 -26.63 17.39 -48.40
C LEU A 249 -25.20 17.92 -48.04
N PRO A 250 -24.18 17.58 -48.87
CA PRO A 250 -22.76 17.52 -48.47
C PRO A 250 -21.91 18.66 -49.05
N LEU A 251 -20.93 19.19 -48.29
CA LEU A 251 -19.77 19.88 -48.87
C LEU A 251 -18.54 19.92 -47.94
N THR A 252 -17.43 19.45 -48.52
CA THR A 252 -16.02 19.87 -48.33
C THR A 252 -15.27 19.57 -47.02
N SER A 253 -14.51 18.47 -47.09
CA SER A 253 -13.07 18.37 -46.81
C SER A 253 -12.45 19.31 -45.75
N THR A 254 -12.11 18.75 -44.60
CA THR A 254 -10.81 19.00 -43.97
C THR A 254 -10.27 17.68 -43.44
N ARG A 255 -9.18 17.26 -44.08
CA ARG A 255 -8.38 16.10 -43.74
C ARG A 255 -7.40 16.56 -42.68
N GLU A 256 -7.62 16.22 -41.41
CA GLU A 256 -6.57 16.33 -40.39
C GLU A 256 -6.76 15.29 -39.25
N GLU A 257 -5.88 14.29 -39.32
CA GLU A 257 -5.29 13.50 -38.23
C GLU A 257 -6.17 12.62 -37.33
N LYS A 258 -6.59 11.48 -37.89
CA LYS A 258 -6.63 10.22 -37.13
C LYS A 258 -5.20 9.87 -36.72
N THR A 259 -4.80 10.23 -35.50
CA THR A 259 -3.58 9.70 -34.88
C THR A 259 -3.78 8.21 -34.67
N ALA A 260 -3.18 7.40 -35.55
CA ALA A 260 -3.06 5.97 -35.41
C ALA A 260 -2.18 5.67 -34.18
N PHE A 261 -2.79 5.63 -33.00
CA PHE A 261 -2.14 5.14 -31.80
C PHE A 261 -1.99 3.61 -31.91
N PHE A 262 -0.73 3.16 -31.87
CA PHE A 262 -0.31 1.77 -31.86
C PHE A 262 -1.13 0.92 -30.87
N SER A 263 -2.01 0.06 -31.39
CA SER A 263 -2.63 -1.01 -30.61
C SER A 263 -1.81 -2.29 -30.78
N PRO A 264 -1.22 -2.85 -29.71
CA PRO A 264 -0.54 -4.15 -29.74
C PRO A 264 -1.48 -5.33 -30.09
N VAL A 265 -2.80 -5.08 -30.19
CA VAL A 265 -3.82 -6.10 -30.49
C VAL A 265 -4.04 -6.26 -32.00
N ALA A 266 -3.65 -5.26 -32.81
CA ALA A 266 -3.65 -5.38 -34.27
C ALA A 266 -2.64 -6.44 -34.77
N GLU A 267 -1.57 -6.72 -34.02
CA GLU A 267 -0.59 -7.77 -34.33
C GLU A 267 -1.09 -9.20 -34.03
N LEU A 268 -2.16 -9.37 -33.24
CA LEU A 268 -2.74 -10.69 -32.91
C LEU A 268 -3.96 -11.08 -33.77
N GLY A 269 -4.40 -10.24 -34.71
CA GLY A 269 -5.50 -10.57 -35.63
C GLY A 269 -6.86 -10.81 -34.95
N VAL A 270 -7.05 -10.29 -33.74
CA VAL A 270 -8.26 -10.48 -32.93
C VAL A 270 -9.38 -9.62 -33.52
N SER A 271 -10.51 -10.23 -33.85
CA SER A 271 -11.68 -9.51 -34.39
C SER A 271 -12.28 -8.58 -33.33
N ALA A 272 -12.88 -7.46 -33.75
CA ALA A 272 -13.54 -6.52 -32.85
C ALA A 272 -14.64 -7.17 -31.97
N GLU A 273 -15.20 -8.30 -32.41
CA GLU A 273 -16.17 -9.08 -31.63
C GLU A 273 -15.49 -9.90 -30.54
N SER A 274 -14.38 -10.59 -30.85
CA SER A 274 -13.59 -11.31 -29.84
C SER A 274 -13.01 -10.38 -28.77
N GLU A 275 -12.63 -9.14 -29.11
CA GLU A 275 -12.17 -8.18 -28.11
C GLU A 275 -13.25 -7.82 -27.07
N LYS A 276 -14.53 -7.72 -27.47
CA LYS A 276 -15.64 -7.47 -26.54
C LYS A 276 -15.80 -8.62 -25.54
N TRP A 277 -15.69 -9.85 -26.04
CA TRP A 277 -15.74 -11.04 -25.19
C TRP A 277 -14.53 -11.11 -24.25
N LEU A 278 -13.33 -10.72 -24.69
CA LEU A 278 -12.16 -10.62 -23.81
C LEU A 278 -12.34 -9.54 -22.73
N ALA A 279 -12.88 -8.37 -23.07
CA ALA A 279 -13.17 -7.32 -22.09
C ALA A 279 -14.21 -7.75 -21.06
N LEU A 280 -15.23 -8.51 -21.47
CA LEU A 280 -16.22 -9.10 -20.58
C LEU A 280 -15.62 -10.21 -19.70
N ALA A 281 -14.73 -11.02 -20.26
CA ALA A 281 -14.09 -12.12 -19.55
C ALA A 281 -13.01 -11.66 -18.56
N ALA A 282 -12.36 -10.51 -18.81
CA ALA A 282 -11.23 -10.04 -18.00
C ALA A 282 -11.55 -9.92 -16.50
N PRO A 283 -12.64 -9.25 -16.04
CA PRO A 283 -12.96 -9.18 -14.62
C PRO A 283 -13.30 -10.54 -14.00
N LEU A 284 -13.93 -11.45 -14.77
CA LEU A 284 -14.25 -12.80 -14.30
C LEU A 284 -12.98 -13.65 -14.15
N LEU A 285 -12.06 -13.53 -15.10
CA LEU A 285 -10.75 -14.18 -15.03
C LEU A 285 -9.93 -13.61 -13.85
N THR A 286 -9.97 -12.30 -13.61
CA THR A 286 -9.38 -11.67 -12.43
C THR A 286 -9.95 -12.23 -11.13
N LEU A 287 -11.28 -12.40 -11.02
CA LEU A 287 -11.91 -13.02 -9.85
C LEU A 287 -11.48 -14.47 -9.66
N ALA A 288 -11.40 -15.25 -10.75
CA ALA A 288 -10.93 -16.63 -10.70
C ALA A 288 -9.46 -16.70 -10.24
N CYS A 289 -8.59 -15.84 -10.76
CA CYS A 289 -7.21 -15.69 -10.30
C CYS A 289 -7.15 -15.30 -8.82
N CYS A 290 -7.93 -14.31 -8.37
CA CYS A 290 -7.96 -13.91 -6.97
C CYS A 290 -8.39 -15.06 -6.06
N ARG A 291 -9.39 -15.86 -6.47
CA ARG A 291 -9.82 -17.04 -5.70
C ARG A 291 -8.71 -18.11 -5.63
N MET A 292 -8.02 -18.36 -6.74
CA MET A 292 -6.88 -19.27 -6.76
C MET A 292 -5.75 -18.78 -5.85
N LEU A 293 -5.42 -17.49 -5.88
CA LEU A 293 -4.37 -16.91 -5.03
C LEU A 293 -4.70 -17.01 -3.53
N ARG A 294 -5.96 -16.85 -3.15
CA ARG A 294 -6.41 -17.06 -1.75
C ARG A 294 -6.30 -18.50 -1.30
N SER A 295 -6.47 -19.47 -2.21
CA SER A 295 -6.24 -20.87 -1.89
C SER A 295 -4.76 -21.24 -1.87
N LEU A 296 -3.94 -20.50 -2.64
CA LEU A 296 -2.50 -20.72 -2.71
C LEU A 296 -1.83 -20.37 -1.39
N ASN A 297 -2.08 -19.15 -0.90
CA ASN A 297 -1.56 -18.64 0.35
C ASN A 297 -2.72 -18.19 1.24
N GLN A 298 -2.99 -18.95 2.31
CA GLN A 298 -3.98 -18.52 3.29
C GLN A 298 -3.40 -17.41 4.18
N THR A 299 -4.19 -16.36 4.39
CA THR A 299 -3.84 -15.21 5.25
C THR A 299 -4.75 -15.16 6.46
N GLY A 300 -4.27 -14.54 7.54
CA GLY A 300 -4.98 -14.42 8.82
C GLY A 300 -4.55 -15.43 9.87
N VAL A 301 -5.02 -15.23 11.10
CA VAL A 301 -4.62 -16.06 12.25
C VAL A 301 -5.63 -17.18 12.52
N GLN A 302 -6.92 -16.94 12.28
CA GLN A 302 -8.00 -17.88 12.62
C GLN A 302 -7.85 -19.27 11.98
N TRP A 303 -7.27 -19.35 10.79
CA TRP A 303 -7.17 -20.59 10.01
C TRP A 303 -5.73 -21.01 9.70
N ALA A 304 -4.75 -20.35 10.32
CA ALA A 304 -3.32 -20.61 10.07
C ALA A 304 -2.87 -22.04 10.43
N HIS A 305 -3.64 -22.77 11.23
CA HIS A 305 -3.35 -24.15 11.63
C HIS A 305 -3.71 -25.18 10.54
N LEU A 306 -4.51 -24.80 9.54
CA LEU A 306 -4.89 -25.69 8.44
C LEU A 306 -3.84 -25.60 7.31
N PRO A 307 -3.47 -26.73 6.69
CA PRO A 307 -2.55 -26.71 5.57
C PRO A 307 -3.22 -26.02 4.37
N ASP A 308 -2.55 -25.04 3.78
CA ASP A 308 -2.92 -24.42 2.52
C ASP A 308 -2.28 -25.15 1.33
N LEU A 309 -2.59 -24.69 0.11
CA LEU A 309 -2.01 -25.28 -1.09
C LEU A 309 -0.49 -25.08 -1.12
N SER A 310 0.04 -23.96 -0.60
CA SER A 310 1.47 -23.73 -0.46
C SER A 310 2.15 -24.79 0.43
N HIS A 311 1.58 -25.11 1.59
CA HIS A 311 2.05 -26.18 2.48
C HIS A 311 2.02 -27.54 1.78
N TRP A 312 0.95 -27.82 1.03
CA TRP A 312 0.86 -29.04 0.22
C TRP A 312 1.93 -29.09 -0.88
N LEU A 313 2.19 -27.97 -1.57
CA LEU A 313 3.22 -27.85 -2.61
C LEU A 313 4.65 -28.01 -2.09
N ASN A 314 4.91 -27.53 -0.89
CA ASN A 314 6.23 -27.62 -0.25
C ASN A 314 6.48 -29.01 0.38
N SER A 315 5.50 -29.90 0.40
CA SER A 315 5.69 -31.28 0.86
C SER A 315 6.66 -32.04 -0.06
N GLY A 316 7.49 -32.91 0.53
CA GLY A 316 8.52 -33.65 -0.20
C GLY A 316 7.97 -34.55 -1.30
N ASP A 317 6.72 -35.02 -1.16
CA ASP A 317 6.05 -35.94 -2.06
C ASP A 317 5.57 -35.27 -3.36
N HIS A 318 5.39 -33.95 -3.35
CA HIS A 318 4.80 -33.19 -4.46
C HIS A 318 5.81 -32.28 -5.19
N LYS A 319 7.11 -32.53 -5.03
CA LYS A 319 8.19 -31.78 -5.70
C LYS A 319 8.06 -31.72 -7.22
N VAL A 320 7.54 -32.79 -7.86
CA VAL A 320 7.31 -32.80 -9.33
C VAL A 320 6.28 -31.76 -9.73
N PHE A 321 5.18 -31.65 -8.97
CA PHE A 321 4.14 -30.66 -9.24
C PHE A 321 4.65 -29.24 -9.03
N LEU A 322 5.39 -28.99 -7.94
CA LEU A 322 6.03 -27.70 -7.68
C LEU A 322 7.00 -27.31 -8.82
N SER A 323 7.75 -28.28 -9.34
CA SER A 323 8.67 -28.08 -10.45
C SER A 323 7.93 -27.69 -11.73
N LEU A 324 6.90 -28.44 -12.12
CA LEU A 324 6.06 -28.12 -13.29
C LEU A 324 5.38 -26.76 -13.17
N LEU A 325 4.83 -26.46 -11.99
CA LEU A 325 4.18 -25.19 -11.70
C LEU A 325 5.17 -24.02 -11.79
N SER A 326 6.39 -24.20 -11.27
CA SER A 326 7.44 -23.19 -11.36
C SER A 326 7.85 -22.91 -12.82
N ILE A 327 8.04 -23.95 -13.65
CA ILE A 327 8.34 -23.79 -15.08
C ILE A 327 7.21 -23.03 -15.78
N LEU A 328 5.95 -23.44 -15.57
CA LEU A 328 4.79 -22.79 -16.17
C LEU A 328 4.70 -21.32 -15.78
N SER A 329 4.94 -21.01 -14.49
CA SER A 329 4.91 -19.64 -13.98
C SER A 329 6.04 -18.77 -14.57
N LEU A 330 7.27 -19.29 -14.67
CA LEU A 330 8.40 -18.56 -15.27
C LEU A 330 8.21 -18.33 -16.76
N LEU A 331 7.67 -19.31 -17.49
CA LEU A 331 7.28 -19.15 -18.91
C LEU A 331 6.21 -18.08 -19.07
N LEU A 332 5.17 -18.09 -18.23
CA LEU A 332 4.12 -17.07 -18.26
C LEU A 332 4.68 -15.67 -17.95
N ILE A 333 5.56 -15.54 -16.95
CA ILE A 333 6.26 -14.28 -16.64
C ILE A 333 7.05 -13.79 -17.86
N PHE A 334 7.82 -14.66 -18.51
CA PHE A 334 8.56 -14.31 -19.72
C PHE A 334 7.63 -13.79 -20.82
N LEU A 335 6.54 -14.51 -21.11
CA LEU A 335 5.60 -14.15 -22.16
C LEU A 335 4.91 -12.79 -21.95
N LEU A 336 4.59 -12.46 -20.69
CA LEU A 336 3.94 -11.20 -20.32
C LEU A 336 4.91 -10.02 -20.38
N VAL A 337 6.12 -10.19 -19.86
CA VAL A 337 7.10 -9.09 -19.71
C VAL A 337 7.86 -8.79 -21.00
N GLN A 338 8.15 -9.81 -21.83
CA GLN A 338 8.97 -9.64 -23.04
C GLN A 338 8.40 -8.61 -24.03
N ARG A 339 7.08 -8.39 -24.05
CA ARG A 339 6.41 -7.51 -25.02
C ARG A 339 6.85 -6.05 -24.90
N HIS A 340 7.30 -5.65 -23.71
CA HIS A 340 7.68 -4.27 -23.41
C HIS A 340 9.19 -4.05 -23.36
N CYS A 341 9.99 -5.09 -23.59
CA CYS A 341 11.45 -5.06 -23.48
C CYS A 341 12.15 -4.89 -24.83
N SER A 342 13.34 -4.30 -24.82
CA SER A 342 14.27 -4.34 -25.95
C SER A 342 14.80 -5.75 -26.21
N LEU A 343 15.31 -6.02 -27.42
CA LEU A 343 15.83 -7.35 -27.77
C LEU A 343 16.91 -7.84 -26.79
N VAL A 344 17.83 -6.95 -26.39
CA VAL A 344 18.88 -7.26 -25.40
C VAL A 344 18.26 -7.62 -24.06
N SER A 345 17.31 -6.81 -23.57
CA SER A 345 16.60 -7.08 -22.32
C SER A 345 15.73 -8.34 -22.39
N LYS A 346 15.18 -8.71 -23.56
CA LYS A 346 14.47 -9.98 -23.76
C LYS A 346 15.39 -11.19 -23.55
N ILE A 347 16.59 -11.15 -24.15
CA ILE A 347 17.59 -12.22 -24.00
C ILE A 347 18.06 -12.28 -22.54
N ALA A 348 18.37 -11.12 -21.94
CA ALA A 348 18.77 -11.04 -20.55
C ALA A 348 17.69 -11.56 -19.59
N LEU A 349 16.41 -11.24 -19.85
CA LEU A 349 15.28 -11.73 -19.08
C LEU A 349 15.12 -13.24 -19.20
N ALA A 350 15.25 -13.81 -20.41
CA ALA A 350 15.17 -15.25 -20.64
C ALA A 350 16.28 -16.00 -19.88
N LEU A 351 17.52 -15.51 -19.97
CA LEU A 351 18.66 -16.08 -19.26
C LEU A 351 18.54 -15.90 -17.73
N GLY A 352 18.04 -14.74 -17.29
CA GLY A 352 17.76 -14.46 -15.89
C GLY A 352 16.71 -15.40 -15.29
N LEU A 353 15.59 -15.62 -15.97
CA LEU A 353 14.53 -16.54 -15.53
C LEU A 353 15.00 -18.00 -15.54
N LEU A 354 15.83 -18.39 -16.52
CA LEU A 354 16.50 -19.70 -16.50
C LEU A 354 17.43 -19.82 -15.29
N GLY A 355 18.16 -18.75 -14.96
CA GLY A 355 18.98 -18.65 -13.76
C GLY A 355 18.18 -18.73 -12.45
N VAL A 356 16.97 -18.18 -12.42
CA VAL A 356 16.05 -18.33 -11.27
C VAL A 356 15.68 -19.81 -11.09
N TYR A 357 15.35 -20.52 -12.16
CA TYR A 357 15.06 -21.95 -12.09
C TYR A 357 16.27 -22.76 -11.63
N SER A 358 17.47 -22.48 -12.17
CA SER A 358 18.69 -23.18 -11.76
C SER A 358 19.05 -22.90 -10.30
N TYR A 359 18.88 -21.67 -9.81
CA TYR A 359 19.03 -21.34 -8.39
C TYR A 359 18.07 -22.17 -7.51
N ARG A 360 16.78 -22.27 -7.89
CA ARG A 360 15.80 -23.07 -7.16
C ARG A 360 16.10 -24.56 -7.15
N ALA A 361 16.69 -25.06 -8.23
CA ALA A 361 17.18 -26.43 -8.31
C ALA A 361 18.45 -26.65 -7.46
N ALA A 362 19.40 -25.70 -7.45
CA ALA A 362 20.63 -25.77 -6.67
C ALA A 362 20.36 -25.82 -5.16
N VAL A 363 19.38 -25.03 -4.70
CA VAL A 363 18.89 -25.05 -3.30
C VAL A 363 18.10 -26.33 -2.97
N GLY A 364 17.69 -27.10 -3.98
CA GLY A 364 16.97 -28.37 -3.81
C GLY A 364 15.45 -28.24 -3.63
N SER A 365 14.88 -27.07 -3.94
CA SER A 365 13.43 -26.83 -3.88
C SER A 365 12.68 -27.42 -5.07
N VAL A 366 13.34 -27.53 -6.23
CA VAL A 366 12.77 -27.94 -7.52
C VAL A 366 13.68 -29.00 -8.16
N LEU A 367 13.11 -29.90 -8.96
CA LEU A 367 13.83 -30.97 -9.63
C LEU A 367 14.37 -30.50 -10.99
N LEU A 368 15.63 -30.82 -11.29
CA LEU A 368 16.16 -30.68 -12.66
C LEU A 368 15.74 -31.89 -13.49
N PRO A 369 15.13 -31.70 -14.69
CA PRO A 369 14.67 -32.80 -15.54
C PRO A 369 15.78 -33.79 -15.93
N TRP A 370 17.03 -33.36 -15.90
CA TRP A 370 18.18 -34.09 -16.41
C TRP A 370 19.09 -34.70 -15.31
N GLN A 371 18.70 -34.66 -14.04
CA GLN A 371 19.62 -35.01 -12.94
C GLN A 371 19.05 -36.08 -11.99
N HIS A 372 19.68 -37.25 -12.01
CA HIS A 372 19.38 -38.36 -11.11
C HIS A 372 20.19 -38.23 -9.80
N SER A 373 19.46 -37.93 -8.71
CA SER A 373 19.68 -38.29 -7.29
C SER A 373 21.00 -38.06 -6.53
N SER A 374 22.08 -37.41 -7.02
CA SER A 374 23.30 -37.33 -6.18
C SER A 374 24.24 -36.13 -6.33
N GLN A 375 23.75 -34.90 -6.55
CA GLN A 375 24.58 -33.71 -6.30
C GLN A 375 24.41 -33.21 -4.87
N THR A 376 25.53 -32.90 -4.21
CA THR A 376 25.60 -32.21 -2.93
C THR A 376 24.86 -30.88 -3.05
N MET A 377 23.83 -30.67 -2.22
CA MET A 377 23.07 -29.42 -2.19
C MET A 377 24.04 -28.23 -2.04
N SER A 378 24.08 -27.37 -3.05
CA SER A 378 24.87 -26.15 -3.02
C SER A 378 24.07 -25.07 -2.28
N LYS A 379 24.76 -24.09 -1.68
CA LYS A 379 24.11 -22.89 -1.12
C LYS A 379 23.43 -22.03 -2.19
N GLY A 380 23.67 -22.29 -3.48
CA GLY A 380 23.05 -21.57 -4.60
C GLY A 380 23.61 -20.15 -4.81
N THR A 381 24.75 -19.82 -4.22
CA THR A 381 25.31 -18.45 -4.23
C THR A 381 25.78 -18.04 -5.63
N GLY A 382 26.46 -18.94 -6.36
CA GLY A 382 26.90 -18.69 -7.73
C GLY A 382 25.74 -18.47 -8.70
N GLU A 383 24.69 -19.28 -8.59
CA GLU A 383 23.49 -19.18 -9.40
C GLU A 383 22.72 -17.89 -9.11
N ALA A 384 22.59 -17.49 -7.84
CA ALA A 384 21.98 -16.22 -7.47
C ALA A 384 22.77 -15.02 -8.02
N HIS A 385 24.11 -15.03 -7.90
CA HIS A 385 24.97 -14.00 -8.49
C HIS A 385 24.82 -13.89 -10.01
N PHE A 386 24.70 -15.03 -10.70
CA PHE A 386 24.44 -15.05 -12.13
C PHE A 386 23.14 -14.30 -12.49
N VAL A 387 22.06 -14.50 -11.72
CA VAL A 387 20.80 -13.77 -11.92
C VAL A 387 20.95 -12.27 -11.63
N TYR A 388 21.67 -11.89 -10.56
CA TYR A 388 21.91 -10.49 -10.21
C TYR A 388 22.62 -9.71 -11.33
N ILE A 389 23.53 -10.34 -12.09
CA ILE A 389 24.19 -9.69 -13.24
C ILE A 389 23.16 -9.29 -14.30
N PHE A 390 22.19 -10.16 -14.63
CA PHE A 390 21.13 -9.81 -15.58
C PHE A 390 20.16 -8.77 -15.05
N ILE A 391 19.81 -8.83 -13.75
CA ILE A 391 18.99 -7.80 -13.10
C ILE A 391 19.67 -6.44 -13.25
N LEU A 392 20.95 -6.34 -12.87
CA LEU A 392 21.70 -5.08 -12.97
C LEU A 392 21.83 -4.60 -14.42
N GLY A 393 22.05 -5.52 -15.38
CA GLY A 393 22.13 -5.19 -16.81
C GLY A 393 20.82 -4.62 -17.37
N ILE A 394 19.68 -5.21 -17.00
CA ILE A 394 18.35 -4.72 -17.42
C ILE A 394 18.06 -3.35 -16.78
N LEU A 395 18.29 -3.20 -15.48
CA LEU A 395 18.12 -1.92 -14.77
C LEU A 395 19.02 -0.83 -15.35
N PHE A 396 20.28 -1.14 -15.65
CA PHE A 396 21.21 -0.20 -16.28
C PHE A 396 20.72 0.23 -17.66
N THR A 397 20.19 -0.69 -18.46
CA THR A 397 19.66 -0.36 -19.80
C THR A 397 18.45 0.59 -19.68
N GLY A 398 17.55 0.32 -18.73
CA GLY A 398 16.38 1.16 -18.48
C GLY A 398 16.74 2.56 -17.96
N VAL A 399 17.64 2.66 -16.97
CA VAL A 399 18.13 3.94 -16.44
C VAL A 399 18.87 4.73 -17.52
N LYS A 400 19.70 4.07 -18.34
CA LYS A 400 20.36 4.71 -19.48
C LYS A 400 19.35 5.30 -20.47
N ASP A 401 18.29 4.57 -20.80
CA ASP A 401 17.25 5.06 -21.71
C ASP A 401 16.47 6.22 -21.08
N LEU A 402 16.19 6.18 -19.78
CA LEU A 402 15.58 7.28 -19.03
C LEU A 402 16.46 8.54 -19.07
N LEU A 403 17.76 8.43 -18.76
CA LEU A 403 18.70 9.56 -18.82
C LEU A 403 18.83 10.11 -20.24
N ARG A 404 18.87 9.23 -21.25
CA ARG A 404 18.92 9.65 -22.65
C ARG A 404 17.67 10.43 -23.05
N SER A 405 16.49 10.01 -22.57
CA SER A 405 15.22 10.69 -22.85
C SER A 405 15.21 12.14 -22.36
N GLN A 406 15.92 12.45 -21.26
CA GLN A 406 16.03 13.81 -20.71
C GLN A 406 16.85 14.73 -21.63
N THR A 407 17.92 14.20 -22.25
CA THR A 407 18.85 14.96 -23.10
C THR A 407 18.37 15.16 -24.55
N MET A 408 17.36 14.43 -25.00
CA MET A 408 16.95 14.45 -26.41
C MET A 408 16.10 15.66 -26.78
N SER A 409 16.47 16.39 -27.83
CA SER A 409 15.78 17.59 -28.31
C SER A 409 14.37 17.34 -28.86
N SER A 410 14.14 16.19 -29.51
CA SER A 410 12.82 15.80 -30.05
C SER A 410 11.88 15.32 -28.93
N VAL A 411 10.75 16.04 -28.76
CA VAL A 411 9.74 15.76 -27.72
C VAL A 411 9.05 14.40 -27.93
N MET A 412 8.78 14.01 -29.17
CA MET A 412 8.08 12.77 -29.48
C MET A 412 8.95 11.53 -29.24
N ASP A 413 10.20 11.58 -29.72
CA ASP A 413 11.16 10.49 -29.52
C ASP A 413 11.56 10.36 -28.04
N GLY A 414 11.68 11.48 -27.32
CA GLY A 414 11.93 11.50 -25.88
C GLY A 414 10.85 10.75 -25.09
N ARG A 415 9.56 10.94 -25.40
CA ARG A 415 8.46 10.21 -24.72
C ARG A 415 8.49 8.71 -24.96
N CYS A 416 8.76 8.28 -26.20
CA CYS A 416 8.86 6.86 -26.54
C CYS A 416 10.00 6.18 -25.77
N ILE A 417 11.17 6.84 -25.73
CA ILE A 417 12.34 6.32 -25.01
C ILE A 417 12.12 6.34 -23.49
N LYS A 418 11.48 7.37 -22.94
CA LYS A 418 11.09 7.42 -21.51
C LYS A 418 10.20 6.24 -21.13
N SER A 419 9.14 6.00 -21.92
CA SER A 419 8.23 4.87 -21.71
C SER A 419 8.97 3.54 -21.78
N ARG A 420 9.81 3.34 -22.80
CA ARG A 420 10.63 2.12 -22.91
C ARG A 420 11.57 1.94 -21.71
N GLY A 421 12.26 2.99 -21.29
CA GLY A 421 13.15 2.95 -20.12
C GLY A 421 12.40 2.57 -18.83
N LEU A 422 11.19 3.10 -18.63
CA LEU A 422 10.31 2.71 -17.52
C LEU A 422 9.97 1.22 -17.55
N TRP A 423 9.57 0.70 -18.70
CA TRP A 423 9.25 -0.72 -18.86
C TRP A 423 10.46 -1.64 -18.68
N GLU A 424 11.67 -1.19 -19.03
CA GLU A 424 12.92 -1.90 -18.75
C GLU A 424 13.27 -1.90 -17.25
N VAL A 425 13.09 -0.78 -16.55
CA VAL A 425 13.23 -0.76 -15.09
C VAL A 425 12.21 -1.69 -14.42
N TYR A 426 10.96 -1.66 -14.89
CA TYR A 426 9.90 -2.55 -14.41
C TYR A 426 10.25 -4.03 -14.62
N SER A 427 10.77 -4.42 -15.78
CA SER A 427 11.15 -5.81 -16.05
C SER A 427 12.33 -6.27 -15.20
N GLY A 428 13.29 -5.39 -14.91
CA GLY A 428 14.37 -5.64 -13.95
C GLY A 428 13.85 -5.88 -12.53
N MET A 429 12.87 -5.09 -12.08
CA MET A 429 12.21 -5.29 -10.78
C MET A 429 11.45 -6.62 -10.74
N VAL A 430 10.71 -6.98 -11.80
CA VAL A 430 10.00 -8.27 -11.88
C VAL A 430 10.97 -9.45 -11.80
N LEU A 431 12.13 -9.37 -12.47
CA LEU A 431 13.15 -10.41 -12.39
C LEU A 431 13.74 -10.53 -10.97
N LEU A 432 13.95 -9.41 -10.28
CA LEU A 432 14.37 -9.40 -8.87
C LEU A 432 13.31 -10.04 -7.97
N VAL A 433 12.03 -9.72 -8.14
CA VAL A 433 10.94 -10.36 -7.38
C VAL A 433 10.89 -11.87 -7.66
N ALA A 434 11.07 -12.29 -8.92
CA ALA A 434 11.10 -13.71 -9.28
C ALA A 434 12.26 -14.47 -8.60
N LEU A 435 13.42 -13.83 -8.44
CA LEU A 435 14.55 -14.39 -7.70
C LEU A 435 14.28 -14.49 -6.20
N LEU A 436 13.59 -13.50 -5.61
CA LEU A 436 13.33 -13.46 -4.17
C LEU A 436 12.17 -14.38 -3.76
N PHE A 437 11.11 -14.47 -4.55
CA PHE A 437 9.95 -15.30 -4.25
C PHE A 437 10.27 -16.78 -4.27
N ARG A 438 9.94 -17.49 -3.18
CA ARG A 438 10.03 -18.95 -3.09
C ARG A 438 9.27 -19.62 -4.24
N ALA A 439 9.66 -20.85 -4.59
CA ALA A 439 9.12 -21.56 -5.75
C ALA A 439 7.57 -21.65 -5.76
N HIS A 440 6.93 -21.85 -4.60
CA HIS A 440 5.47 -21.90 -4.48
C HIS A 440 4.78 -20.54 -4.68
N ASN A 441 5.51 -19.41 -4.55
CA ASN A 441 5.00 -18.04 -4.71
C ASN A 441 5.24 -17.46 -6.12
N LEU A 442 5.98 -18.16 -7.00
CA LEU A 442 6.11 -17.76 -8.41
C LEU A 442 4.77 -17.66 -9.16
N PRO A 443 3.77 -18.53 -8.92
CA PRO A 443 2.43 -18.38 -9.48
C PRO A 443 1.73 -17.08 -9.05
N THR A 444 1.98 -16.61 -7.82
CA THR A 444 1.45 -15.33 -7.32
C THR A 444 1.98 -14.16 -8.14
N LEU A 445 3.29 -14.15 -8.44
CA LEU A 445 3.89 -13.16 -9.34
C LEU A 445 3.31 -13.26 -10.75
N ALA A 446 3.20 -14.47 -11.32
CA ALA A 446 2.66 -14.66 -12.66
C ALA A 446 1.20 -14.17 -12.78
N CYS A 447 0.37 -14.45 -11.77
CA CYS A 447 -1.02 -13.96 -11.71
C CYS A 447 -1.09 -12.44 -11.52
N CYS A 448 -0.17 -11.84 -10.77
CA CYS A 448 -0.04 -10.38 -10.63
C CYS A 448 0.15 -9.71 -12.00
N LEU A 449 1.13 -10.18 -12.77
CA LEU A 449 1.43 -9.66 -14.09
C LEU A 449 0.28 -9.93 -15.10
N LEU A 450 -0.37 -11.09 -14.98
CA LEU A 450 -1.52 -11.43 -15.82
C LEU A 450 -2.67 -10.46 -15.56
N ILE A 451 -3.02 -10.22 -14.29
CA ILE A 451 -4.09 -9.30 -13.91
C ILE A 451 -3.76 -7.87 -14.36
N GLN A 452 -2.54 -7.39 -14.15
CA GLN A 452 -2.10 -6.08 -14.64
C GLN A 452 -2.29 -5.96 -16.16
N THR A 453 -1.88 -6.97 -16.92
CA THR A 453 -2.00 -6.99 -18.39
C THR A 453 -3.46 -7.00 -18.82
N LEU A 454 -4.31 -7.83 -18.21
CA LEU A 454 -5.73 -7.93 -18.52
C LEU A 454 -6.45 -6.60 -18.24
N MET A 455 -6.22 -6.02 -17.06
CA MET A 455 -6.85 -4.76 -16.66
C MET A 455 -6.36 -3.59 -17.52
N ALA A 456 -5.06 -3.51 -17.79
CA ALA A 456 -4.51 -2.42 -18.61
C ALA A 456 -4.97 -2.47 -20.06
N GLN A 457 -5.03 -3.66 -20.68
CA GLN A 457 -5.36 -3.79 -22.10
C GLN A 457 -6.87 -3.72 -22.36
N PHE A 458 -7.67 -4.41 -21.55
CA PHE A 458 -9.09 -4.60 -21.84
C PHE A 458 -10.02 -3.68 -21.04
N ILE A 459 -9.57 -3.17 -19.89
CA ILE A 459 -10.40 -2.36 -18.99
C ILE A 459 -9.99 -0.88 -19.06
N TRP A 460 -8.84 -0.49 -18.50
CA TRP A 460 -8.51 0.93 -18.33
C TRP A 460 -8.35 1.69 -19.65
N LYS A 461 -7.68 1.10 -20.66
CA LYS A 461 -7.52 1.74 -21.98
C LYS A 461 -8.82 1.91 -22.76
N ARG A 462 -9.81 1.05 -22.53
CA ARG A 462 -11.05 0.99 -23.33
C ARG A 462 -12.19 1.76 -22.68
N LEU A 463 -12.28 1.72 -21.36
CA LEU A 463 -13.38 2.32 -20.61
C LEU A 463 -13.16 3.81 -20.33
N HIS A 464 -11.99 4.36 -20.71
CA HIS A 464 -11.57 5.75 -20.53
C HIS A 464 -11.80 6.23 -19.08
N TYR A 465 -11.34 5.43 -18.12
CA TYR A 465 -11.35 5.83 -16.71
C TYR A 465 -10.38 6.98 -16.47
N ASP A 466 -10.74 7.86 -15.54
CA ASP A 466 -9.92 8.99 -15.15
C ASP A 466 -8.61 8.55 -14.46
N ALA A 467 -7.61 9.43 -14.44
CA ALA A 467 -6.32 9.22 -13.80
C ALA A 467 -6.49 8.87 -12.31
N ALA A 468 -7.41 9.56 -11.62
CA ALA A 468 -7.71 9.34 -10.22
C ALA A 468 -8.34 7.96 -9.98
N GLN A 469 -9.36 7.59 -10.76
CA GLN A 469 -10.00 6.27 -10.68
C GLN A 469 -8.98 5.15 -10.90
N THR A 470 -8.15 5.28 -11.95
CA THR A 470 -7.10 4.33 -12.29
C THR A 470 -6.09 4.20 -11.14
N THR A 471 -5.69 5.32 -10.53
CA THR A 471 -4.76 5.35 -9.40
C THR A 471 -5.32 4.64 -8.16
N ILE A 472 -6.60 4.87 -7.81
CA ILE A 472 -7.24 4.19 -6.68
C ILE A 472 -7.32 2.68 -6.94
N MET A 473 -7.72 2.26 -8.14
CA MET A 473 -7.77 0.84 -8.50
C MET A 473 -6.39 0.19 -8.39
N HIS A 474 -5.34 0.81 -8.90
CA HIS A 474 -3.96 0.30 -8.77
C HIS A 474 -3.54 0.17 -7.31
N TYR A 475 -3.90 1.15 -6.46
CA TYR A 475 -3.63 1.09 -5.03
C TYR A 475 -4.34 -0.11 -4.37
N TRP A 476 -5.63 -0.32 -4.65
CA TRP A 476 -6.40 -1.45 -4.09
C TRP A 476 -5.83 -2.80 -4.50
N PHE A 477 -5.49 -2.97 -5.77
CA PHE A 477 -4.81 -4.18 -6.23
C PHE A 477 -3.46 -4.36 -5.54
N GLY A 478 -2.66 -3.30 -5.42
CA GLY A 478 -1.38 -3.33 -4.70
C GLY A 478 -1.53 -3.84 -3.26
N GLN A 479 -2.51 -3.31 -2.52
CA GLN A 479 -2.81 -3.77 -1.15
C GLN A 479 -3.29 -5.22 -1.12
N ALA A 480 -4.16 -5.64 -2.03
CA ALA A 480 -4.60 -7.03 -2.09
C ALA A 480 -3.45 -8.01 -2.41
N PHE A 481 -2.53 -7.61 -3.31
CA PHE A 481 -1.36 -8.41 -3.67
C PHE A 481 -0.29 -8.50 -2.58
N PHE A 482 -0.28 -7.58 -1.62
CA PHE A 482 0.49 -7.76 -0.38
C PHE A 482 0.01 -9.01 0.36
N TYR A 483 -1.32 -9.17 0.53
CA TYR A 483 -1.90 -10.32 1.21
C TYR A 483 -1.93 -11.59 0.36
N PHE A 484 -2.09 -11.53 -0.96
CA PHE A 484 -2.03 -12.73 -1.81
C PHE A 484 -0.66 -13.46 -1.78
N GLN A 485 0.39 -12.80 -1.28
CA GLN A 485 1.70 -13.43 -1.06
C GLN A 485 1.76 -14.27 0.22
N GLY A 486 0.73 -14.24 1.06
CA GLY A 486 0.73 -14.86 2.40
C GLY A 486 1.21 -13.94 3.52
N ASN A 487 1.49 -12.67 3.23
CA ASN A 487 1.84 -11.70 4.26
C ASN A 487 0.61 -11.36 5.12
N SER A 488 0.85 -10.95 6.36
CA SER A 488 -0.17 -10.43 7.27
C SER A 488 0.34 -9.17 7.98
N ASN A 489 -0.48 -8.59 8.85
CA ASN A 489 -0.08 -7.50 9.72
C ASN A 489 0.75 -7.95 10.94
N ASN A 490 1.06 -9.25 11.06
CA ASN A 490 1.92 -9.81 12.09
C ASN A 490 3.37 -9.90 11.61
N ILE A 491 4.30 -9.39 12.42
CA ILE A 491 5.75 -9.41 12.14
C ILE A 491 6.31 -10.82 11.93
N ALA A 492 5.66 -11.85 12.49
CA ALA A 492 6.06 -13.25 12.29
C ALA A 492 5.94 -13.71 10.83
N THR A 493 5.18 -13.00 9.99
CA THR A 493 5.01 -13.34 8.57
C THR A 493 6.10 -12.76 7.67
N VAL A 494 6.99 -11.89 8.18
CA VAL A 494 8.12 -11.38 7.39
C VAL A 494 9.16 -12.48 7.18
N ASP A 495 9.34 -12.90 5.93
CA ASP A 495 10.37 -13.88 5.57
C ASP A 495 11.75 -13.22 5.46
N ILE A 496 12.52 -13.26 6.55
CA ILE A 496 13.89 -12.71 6.60
C ILE A 496 14.87 -13.54 5.74
N SER A 497 14.56 -14.81 5.45
CA SER A 497 15.48 -15.70 4.72
C SER A 497 15.76 -15.21 3.29
N VAL A 498 14.81 -14.50 2.67
CA VAL A 498 14.98 -13.90 1.34
C VAL A 498 16.05 -12.80 1.32
N GLY A 499 16.32 -12.17 2.46
CA GLY A 499 17.39 -11.18 2.63
C GLY A 499 18.80 -11.74 2.41
N PHE A 500 18.95 -13.06 2.49
CA PHE A 500 20.23 -13.74 2.39
C PHE A 500 20.46 -14.42 1.02
N VAL A 501 19.57 -14.20 0.04
CA VAL A 501 19.71 -14.77 -1.30
C VAL A 501 20.99 -14.24 -1.95
N GLY A 502 21.93 -15.14 -2.23
CA GLY A 502 23.23 -14.80 -2.82
C GLY A 502 24.28 -14.28 -1.83
N LEU A 503 24.00 -14.17 -0.53
CA LEU A 503 24.98 -13.72 0.46
C LEU A 503 25.68 -14.91 1.15
N GLU A 504 27.01 -14.86 1.23
CA GLU A 504 27.81 -15.84 2.00
C GLU A 504 27.97 -15.47 3.47
N SER A 505 27.97 -14.16 3.77
CA SER A 505 28.07 -13.59 5.10
C SER A 505 27.00 -12.53 5.30
N TYR A 506 26.62 -12.29 6.57
CA TYR A 506 25.63 -11.26 6.88
C TYR A 506 26.19 -9.87 6.58
N VAL A 507 25.50 -9.17 5.70
CA VAL A 507 25.67 -7.74 5.45
C VAL A 507 24.32 -7.08 5.65
N GLU A 508 24.24 -6.15 6.60
CA GLU A 508 22.97 -5.56 7.06
C GLU A 508 22.20 -4.86 5.94
N ALA A 509 22.84 -3.95 5.21
CA ALA A 509 22.14 -3.12 4.23
C ALA A 509 21.48 -3.93 3.09
N PRO A 510 22.17 -4.86 2.39
CA PRO A 510 21.53 -5.70 1.39
C PRO A 510 20.44 -6.62 1.98
N ALA A 511 20.66 -7.18 3.17
CA ALA A 511 19.68 -8.06 3.80
C ALA A 511 18.37 -7.33 4.12
N VAL A 512 18.46 -6.12 4.69
CA VAL A 512 17.29 -5.26 4.95
C VAL A 512 16.60 -4.86 3.65
N PHE A 513 17.36 -4.45 2.64
CA PHE A 513 16.81 -4.04 1.35
C PHE A 513 16.06 -5.17 0.65
N LEU A 514 16.66 -6.36 0.52
CA LEU A 514 16.04 -7.50 -0.14
C LEU A 514 14.82 -8.03 0.62
N THR A 515 14.87 -8.04 1.96
CA THR A 515 13.71 -8.41 2.80
C THR A 515 12.57 -7.42 2.61
N ALA A 516 12.84 -6.11 2.65
CA ALA A 516 11.82 -5.08 2.43
C ALA A 516 11.25 -5.15 1.00
N PHE A 517 12.11 -5.33 -0.01
CA PHE A 517 11.70 -5.44 -1.42
C PHE A 517 10.81 -6.65 -1.66
N SER A 518 11.15 -7.82 -1.08
CA SER A 518 10.32 -9.02 -1.18
C SER A 518 8.98 -8.86 -0.45
N THR A 519 8.99 -8.28 0.76
CA THR A 519 7.77 -8.12 1.58
C THR A 519 6.76 -7.19 0.93
N TYR A 520 7.23 -6.10 0.32
CA TYR A 520 6.38 -5.09 -0.34
C TYR A 520 6.33 -5.22 -1.86
N ALA A 521 6.74 -6.37 -2.42
CA ALA A 521 6.79 -6.60 -3.86
C ALA A 521 5.43 -6.34 -4.55
N GLY A 522 4.32 -6.67 -3.87
CA GLY A 522 2.96 -6.50 -4.40
C GLY A 522 2.62 -5.03 -4.64
N PRO A 523 2.52 -4.21 -3.57
CA PRO A 523 2.31 -2.77 -3.68
C PRO A 523 3.33 -2.08 -4.60
N LEU A 524 4.60 -2.48 -4.53
CA LEU A 524 5.67 -1.88 -5.34
C LEU A 524 5.47 -2.14 -6.84
N LEU A 525 5.21 -3.38 -7.25
CA LEU A 525 4.98 -3.71 -8.66
C LEU A 525 3.74 -3.00 -9.21
N TRP A 526 2.68 -2.89 -8.42
CA TRP A 526 1.47 -2.14 -8.82
C TRP A 526 1.72 -0.63 -8.92
N ALA A 527 2.50 -0.06 -8.01
CA ALA A 527 2.89 1.35 -8.06
C ALA A 527 3.80 1.64 -9.27
N CYS A 528 4.79 0.78 -9.54
CA CYS A 528 5.65 0.93 -10.72
C CYS A 528 4.87 0.72 -12.03
N HIS A 529 3.92 -0.23 -12.07
CA HIS A 529 3.02 -0.39 -13.21
C HIS A 529 2.18 0.87 -13.45
N LEU A 530 1.67 1.52 -12.39
CA LEU A 530 0.97 2.80 -12.49
C LEU A 530 1.87 3.88 -13.13
N VAL A 531 3.17 3.94 -12.76
CA VAL A 531 4.15 4.83 -13.42
C VAL A 531 4.22 4.56 -14.92
N CYS A 532 4.37 3.29 -15.29
CA CYS A 532 4.49 2.89 -16.69
C CYS A 532 3.21 3.18 -17.49
N TYR A 533 2.05 3.02 -16.85
CA TYR A 533 0.74 3.20 -17.47
C TYR A 533 0.35 4.67 -17.63
N LEU A 534 0.47 5.47 -16.55
CA LEU A 534 0.15 6.90 -16.52
C LEU A 534 1.37 7.80 -16.76
N SER A 535 2.43 7.31 -17.41
CA SER A 535 3.70 8.04 -17.62
C SER A 535 3.56 9.43 -18.26
N SER A 536 2.38 9.78 -18.81
CA SER A 536 2.07 11.08 -19.40
C SER A 536 1.25 12.01 -18.50
N GLU A 537 0.71 11.53 -17.37
CA GLU A 537 -0.26 12.26 -16.54
C GLU A 537 0.32 12.57 -15.15
N ARG A 538 0.45 13.88 -14.86
CA ARG A 538 1.13 14.44 -13.68
C ARG A 538 0.36 14.23 -12.38
N ASP A 539 -0.96 14.17 -12.48
CA ASP A 539 -1.89 14.22 -11.34
C ASP A 539 -1.88 12.93 -10.51
N SER A 540 -1.36 11.84 -11.10
CA SER A 540 -1.36 10.49 -10.52
C SER A 540 -0.47 10.35 -9.28
N SER A 541 0.70 11.01 -9.24
CA SER A 541 1.65 10.90 -8.11
C SER A 541 1.10 11.54 -6.83
N TYR A 542 0.46 12.70 -6.94
CA TYR A 542 -0.18 13.38 -5.81
C TYR A 542 -1.38 12.59 -5.27
N CYS A 543 -2.22 12.05 -6.17
CA CYS A 543 -3.33 11.18 -5.79
C CYS A 543 -2.84 9.93 -5.04
N PHE A 544 -1.78 9.30 -5.53
CA PHE A 544 -1.16 8.12 -4.89
C PHE A 544 -0.60 8.44 -3.50
N ALA A 545 0.09 9.58 -3.35
CA ALA A 545 0.61 10.04 -2.06
C ALA A 545 -0.53 10.31 -1.05
N LEU A 546 -1.66 10.87 -1.48
CA LEU A 546 -2.82 11.07 -0.61
C LEU A 546 -3.50 9.78 -0.19
N LEU A 547 -3.72 8.86 -1.12
CA LEU A 547 -4.33 7.56 -0.83
C LEU A 547 -3.56 6.78 0.23
N ARG A 548 -2.23 6.95 0.27
CA ARG A 548 -1.39 6.34 1.29
C ARG A 548 -1.37 7.13 2.61
N SER A 549 -1.25 8.45 2.54
CA SER A 549 -1.06 9.29 3.74
C SER A 549 -2.31 9.39 4.61
N ILE A 550 -3.52 9.43 4.04
CA ILE A 550 -4.77 9.54 4.81
C ILE A 550 -4.94 8.36 5.80
N PRO A 551 -4.90 7.07 5.38
CA PRO A 551 -4.98 5.96 6.32
C PRO A 551 -3.83 5.94 7.32
N ALA A 552 -2.60 6.28 6.90
CA ALA A 552 -1.43 6.28 7.78
C ALA A 552 -1.57 7.28 8.94
N VAL A 553 -1.97 8.52 8.65
CA VAL A 553 -2.19 9.56 9.69
C VAL A 553 -3.35 9.18 10.60
N PHE A 554 -4.46 8.70 10.02
CA PHE A 554 -5.61 8.24 10.80
C PHE A 554 -5.21 7.12 11.76
N TYR A 555 -4.43 6.14 11.27
CA TYR A 555 -3.95 5.04 12.07
C TYR A 555 -3.00 5.48 13.20
N ILE A 556 -2.10 6.44 12.95
CA ILE A 556 -1.22 6.99 14.00
C ILE A 556 -2.03 7.67 15.11
N ILE A 557 -3.04 8.46 14.75
CA ILE A 557 -3.95 9.09 15.71
C ILE A 557 -4.67 8.01 16.52
N LEU A 558 -5.19 6.98 15.83
CA LEU A 558 -5.90 5.88 16.45
C LEU A 558 -5.04 5.11 17.46
N VAL A 559 -3.83 4.71 17.07
CA VAL A 559 -2.88 3.99 17.94
C VAL A 559 -2.49 4.85 19.15
N THR A 560 -2.37 6.17 18.97
CA THR A 560 -2.09 7.11 20.07
C THR A 560 -3.26 7.19 21.06
N VAL A 561 -4.50 7.22 20.56
CA VAL A 561 -5.71 7.20 21.40
C VAL A 561 -5.87 5.85 22.10
N LEU A 562 -5.67 4.75 21.38
CA LEU A 562 -5.81 3.37 21.86
C LEU A 562 -4.55 2.82 22.54
N ARG A 563 -3.59 3.66 22.95
CA ARG A 563 -2.31 3.22 23.52
C ARG A 563 -2.41 2.29 24.73
N TYR A 564 -3.48 2.38 25.52
CA TYR A 564 -3.71 1.49 26.68
C TYR A 564 -4.60 0.29 26.34
N HIS A 565 -4.94 0.08 25.07
CA HIS A 565 -5.73 -1.05 24.63
C HIS A 565 -4.96 -2.36 24.78
N LEU A 566 -5.66 -3.45 25.12
CA LEU A 566 -5.05 -4.75 25.43
C LEU A 566 -4.16 -5.28 24.28
N PHE A 567 -4.58 -5.06 23.03
CA PHE A 567 -3.87 -5.49 21.82
C PHE A 567 -2.88 -4.46 21.24
N ILE A 568 -2.45 -3.45 22.02
CA ILE A 568 -1.53 -2.42 21.54
C ILE A 568 -0.21 -3.01 21.00
N TRP A 569 0.34 -4.02 21.69
CA TRP A 569 1.63 -4.63 21.34
C TRP A 569 1.51 -5.79 20.35
N SER A 570 0.39 -6.51 20.33
CA SER A 570 0.22 -7.70 19.49
C SER A 570 -0.37 -7.39 18.11
N VAL A 571 -1.25 -6.40 18.00
CA VAL A 571 -1.97 -6.08 16.75
C VAL A 571 -1.59 -4.68 16.26
N PHE A 572 -1.75 -3.67 17.11
CA PHE A 572 -1.64 -2.29 16.64
C PHE A 572 -0.21 -1.85 16.31
N SER A 573 0.75 -2.17 17.18
CA SER A 573 2.17 -1.79 17.02
C SER A 573 2.85 -2.49 15.84
N PRO A 574 2.71 -3.81 15.61
CA PRO A 574 3.25 -4.46 14.42
C PRO A 574 2.70 -3.83 13.13
N LYS A 575 1.39 -3.60 13.06
CA LYS A 575 0.78 -2.90 11.93
C LYS A 575 1.34 -1.49 11.76
N LEU A 576 1.58 -0.73 12.84
CA LEU A 576 2.18 0.60 12.73
C LEU A 576 3.57 0.57 12.06
N LEU A 577 4.37 -0.46 12.34
CA LEU A 577 5.66 -0.67 11.66
C LEU A 577 5.46 -0.96 10.17
N TYR A 578 4.50 -1.82 9.82
CA TYR A 578 4.15 -2.06 8.42
C TYR A 578 3.70 -0.79 7.72
N GLU A 579 2.87 0.02 8.36
CA GLU A 579 2.39 1.29 7.82
C GLU A 579 3.55 2.29 7.62
N ALA A 580 4.48 2.38 8.57
CA ALA A 580 5.65 3.25 8.46
C ALA A 580 6.54 2.86 7.26
N MET A 581 6.87 1.57 7.13
CA MET A 581 7.67 1.06 6.02
C MET A 581 6.94 1.20 4.68
N HIS A 582 5.63 0.96 4.63
CA HIS A 582 4.84 1.17 3.42
C HIS A 582 4.88 2.64 2.99
N THR A 583 4.71 3.58 3.92
CA THR A 583 4.81 5.02 3.63
C THR A 583 6.18 5.39 3.09
N LEU A 584 7.27 4.85 3.67
CA LEU A 584 8.63 5.08 3.19
C LEU A 584 8.82 4.60 1.74
N ILE A 585 8.33 3.41 1.42
CA ILE A 585 8.40 2.85 0.06
C ILE A 585 7.57 3.69 -0.91
N THR A 586 6.35 4.08 -0.53
CA THR A 586 5.50 4.97 -1.33
C THR A 586 6.20 6.31 -1.58
N THR A 587 6.82 6.90 -0.57
CA THR A 587 7.59 8.15 -0.72
C THR A 587 8.75 7.96 -1.71
N ALA A 588 9.50 6.86 -1.62
CA ALA A 588 10.58 6.58 -2.57
C ALA A 588 10.08 6.48 -4.02
N VAL A 589 8.92 5.82 -4.23
CA VAL A 589 8.27 5.74 -5.54
C VAL A 589 7.82 7.13 -6.01
N CYS A 590 7.16 7.92 -5.17
CA CYS A 590 6.75 9.29 -5.49
C CYS A 590 7.95 10.21 -5.82
N LEU A 591 9.07 10.07 -5.12
CA LEU A 591 10.29 10.82 -5.41
C LEU A 591 10.87 10.42 -6.77
N PHE A 592 10.85 9.13 -7.11
CA PHE A 592 11.24 8.65 -8.43
C PHE A 592 10.34 9.23 -9.52
N PHE A 593 9.01 9.26 -9.31
CA PHE A 593 8.06 9.95 -10.19
C PHE A 593 8.41 11.42 -10.39
N SER A 594 8.64 12.16 -9.31
CA SER A 594 8.96 13.59 -9.36
C SER A 594 10.28 13.86 -10.09
N PHE A 595 11.32 13.08 -9.82
CA PHE A 595 12.61 13.19 -10.52
C PHE A 595 12.46 12.99 -12.03
N MET A 596 11.62 12.04 -12.43
CA MET A 596 11.36 11.75 -13.85
C MET A 596 10.57 12.82 -14.60
N ASP A 597 9.98 13.76 -13.88
CA ASP A 597 9.04 14.75 -14.40
C ASP A 597 9.61 16.18 -14.42
N GLN A 598 10.60 16.48 -13.57
CA GLN A 598 11.20 17.81 -13.41
C GLN A 598 11.91 18.40 -14.65
N ASP A 599 12.25 17.59 -15.66
CA ASP A 599 13.01 18.07 -16.83
C ASP A 599 12.14 18.45 -18.05
N LEU A 600 10.82 18.27 -17.98
CA LEU A 600 9.91 18.74 -19.04
C LEU A 600 9.57 20.24 -18.93
N THR A 601 9.75 20.83 -17.73
CA THR A 601 9.41 22.24 -17.43
C THR A 601 10.54 23.24 -17.69
N LYS A 602 11.75 22.78 -18.03
CA LYS A 602 12.93 23.64 -18.27
C LYS A 602 13.26 23.85 -19.76
N ARG A 603 12.38 23.46 -20.68
CA ARG A 603 12.56 23.79 -22.10
C ARG A 603 11.75 25.05 -22.42
N PRO A 604 12.42 26.16 -22.80
CA PRO A 604 11.74 27.37 -23.24
C PRO A 604 10.89 27.13 -24.49
#